data_AF-A0A354SPJ4-F1
#
_entry.id   AF-A0A354SPJ4-F1
#
_cell.length_a   1.000
_cell.length_b   1.000
_cell.length_c   1.000
_cell.angle_alpha   90.00
_cell.angle_beta   90.00
_cell.angle_gamma   90.00
#
_symmetry.space_group_name_H-M   'P 1'
#
loop_
_entity.id
_entity.type
_entity.pdbx_description
1 polymer ?
#
loop_
_entity_poly.entity_id
_entity_poly.type
_entity_poly.pdbx_seq_one_letter_code
_entity_poly.pdbx_strand_id
1 'polypeptide(L)'
;MLYIDKENIRSILRSKGEKFGEKFIDMIKNGIDVHYNFSEEEFKKDTFLKVWFGKAKGQGVKNNSKFSKTEQERRPILPFATKEDISKALQEDWFGIYLLSDKESCENASKYSCILIGTLGEEKKIFEQLKALEKQEEGAKFAKDFNMKDLYKSWEEFCPTLPISDIVMVDPYYFSKKYIYERNGNMLLKVLSSIPKDYPINVVIITDRRERHIDSCIQIKDECEKMKQELIEHSKNKYIHLTIVLTENLMHDRWIITNYYSIRTGTAFCIPQDIKFDHIFEIKLHTHKGALDLSKCLLEGYEKGVMGKVYGDKKSNLICFS
;
A
#
# COMPACT_ATOMS: atom_id res chain seq x y z
N MET A 1 -1.45 10.41 -1.51
CA MET A 1 -1.81 11.84 -1.26
C MET A 1 -1.77 12.07 0.24
N LEU A 2 -1.29 13.22 0.73
CA LEU A 2 -1.39 13.61 2.15
C LEU A 2 -2.58 14.57 2.32
N TYR A 3 -3.60 14.13 3.04
CA TYR A 3 -4.70 14.98 3.49
C TYR A 3 -4.35 15.57 4.86
N ILE A 4 -4.31 16.90 5.00
CA ILE A 4 -3.83 17.55 6.22
C ILE A 4 -4.66 18.77 6.63
N ASP A 5 -5.02 18.82 7.90
CA ASP A 5 -5.67 19.97 8.52
C ASP A 5 -4.66 21.04 8.98
N LYS A 6 -5.10 22.29 9.09
CA LYS A 6 -4.24 23.41 9.51
C LYS A 6 -3.73 23.24 10.94
N GLU A 7 -4.49 22.61 11.81
CA GLU A 7 -4.13 22.30 13.20
C GLU A 7 -2.90 21.38 13.24
N ASN A 8 -2.87 20.34 12.39
CA ASN A 8 -1.74 19.43 12.27
C ASN A 8 -0.50 20.14 11.71
N ILE A 9 -0.65 21.03 10.72
CA ILE A 9 0.47 21.85 10.23
C ILE A 9 1.05 22.70 11.36
N ARG A 10 0.20 23.36 12.15
CA ARG A 10 0.65 24.15 13.30
C ARG A 10 1.35 23.26 14.33
N SER A 11 0.86 22.05 14.58
CA SER A 11 1.51 21.06 15.45
C SER A 11 2.92 20.73 14.96
N ILE A 12 3.05 20.40 13.68
CA ILE A 12 4.34 20.06 13.04
C ILE A 12 5.33 21.23 13.18
N LEU A 13 4.90 22.45 12.86
CA LEU A 13 5.76 23.64 12.94
C LEU A 13 6.17 24.01 14.37
N ARG A 14 5.33 23.71 15.37
CA ARG A 14 5.59 24.00 16.79
C ARG A 14 6.37 22.91 17.51
N SER A 15 6.53 21.75 16.88
CA SER A 15 7.26 20.64 17.47
C SER A 15 8.69 21.09 17.86
N LYS A 16 9.01 21.02 19.15
CA LYS A 16 10.30 21.46 19.72
C LYS A 16 11.47 20.51 19.40
N GLY A 17 11.26 19.52 18.52
CA GLY A 17 12.33 18.66 18.02
C GLY A 17 12.96 19.32 16.80
N GLU A 18 14.17 19.87 16.96
CA GLU A 18 14.91 20.75 16.03
C GLU A 18 14.96 20.33 14.55
N LYS A 19 14.51 19.13 14.17
CA LYS A 19 14.53 18.63 12.79
C LYS A 19 13.26 17.89 12.34
N PHE A 20 12.23 17.73 13.17
CA PHE A 20 11.04 16.96 12.76
C PHE A 20 10.29 17.66 11.62
N GLY A 21 9.87 18.90 11.85
CA GLY A 21 9.11 19.65 10.84
C GLY A 21 9.88 19.81 9.53
N GLU A 22 11.20 20.01 9.58
CA GLU A 22 12.03 20.13 8.38
C GLU A 22 12.10 18.81 7.61
N LYS A 23 12.39 17.69 8.28
CA LYS A 23 12.43 16.37 7.64
C LYS A 23 11.06 15.96 7.10
N PHE A 24 9.97 16.33 7.77
CA PHE A 24 8.61 16.09 7.30
C PHE A 24 8.33 16.86 6.00
N ILE A 25 8.71 18.14 5.97
CA ILE A 25 8.59 18.98 4.77
C ILE A 25 9.47 18.43 3.64
N ASP A 26 10.69 17.98 3.91
CA ASP A 26 11.56 17.40 2.89
C ASP A 26 10.99 16.12 2.28
N MET A 27 10.37 15.27 3.11
CA MET A 27 9.64 14.08 2.62
C MET A 27 8.48 14.49 1.70
N ILE A 28 7.75 15.55 2.05
CA ILE A 28 6.69 16.11 1.20
C ILE A 28 7.25 16.60 -0.14
N LYS A 29 8.33 17.39 -0.12
CA LYS A 29 8.98 17.91 -1.34
C LYS A 29 9.44 16.81 -2.28
N ASN A 30 9.82 15.66 -1.73
CA ASN A 30 10.33 14.51 -2.48
C ASN A 30 9.26 13.73 -3.25
N GLY A 31 7.99 14.13 -3.19
CA GLY A 31 6.96 13.63 -4.10
C GLY A 31 5.60 13.30 -3.50
N ILE A 32 5.37 13.61 -2.21
CA ILE A 32 4.05 13.42 -1.61
C ILE A 32 3.17 14.62 -1.95
N ASP A 33 2.23 14.41 -2.87
CA ASP A 33 1.18 15.36 -3.18
C ASP A 33 0.34 15.65 -1.92
N VAL A 34 -0.03 16.92 -1.71
CA VAL A 34 -0.72 17.40 -0.50
C VAL A 34 -2.08 17.99 -0.86
N HIS A 35 -3.10 17.54 -0.14
CA HIS A 35 -4.44 18.12 -0.13
C HIS A 35 -4.66 18.80 1.22
N TYR A 36 -4.75 20.13 1.19
CA TYR A 36 -5.03 20.94 2.36
C TYR A 36 -6.54 20.99 2.59
N ASN A 37 -6.99 20.48 3.74
CA ASN A 37 -8.40 20.41 4.13
C ASN A 37 -8.98 21.78 4.57
N PHE A 38 -8.45 22.86 4.02
CA PHE A 38 -8.83 24.23 4.31
C PHE A 38 -8.64 25.09 3.06
N SER A 39 -9.30 26.24 3.04
CA SER A 39 -9.28 27.14 1.89
C SER A 39 -7.97 27.93 1.76
N GLU A 40 -7.68 28.42 0.55
CA GLU A 40 -6.54 29.32 0.33
C GLU A 40 -6.72 30.66 1.08
N GLU A 41 -7.95 31.10 1.30
CA GLU A 41 -8.29 32.30 2.07
C GLU A 41 -7.93 32.14 3.55
N GLU A 42 -8.22 30.99 4.14
CA GLU A 42 -7.80 30.67 5.51
C GLU A 42 -6.28 30.64 5.63
N PHE A 43 -5.60 30.11 4.62
CA PHE A 43 -4.14 30.16 4.52
C PHE A 43 -3.60 31.59 4.53
N LYS A 44 -4.12 32.48 3.67
CA LYS A 44 -3.62 33.86 3.52
C LYS A 44 -3.70 34.67 4.82
N LYS A 45 -4.62 34.29 5.72
CA LYS A 45 -4.84 34.94 7.02
C LYS A 45 -3.93 34.40 8.13
N ASP A 46 -3.31 33.25 7.97
CA ASP A 46 -2.50 32.60 9.01
C ASP A 46 -0.99 32.75 8.77
N THR A 47 -0.31 33.43 9.69
CA THR A 47 1.14 33.67 9.63
C THR A 47 1.98 32.40 9.78
N PHE A 48 1.54 31.40 10.55
CA PHE A 48 2.22 30.12 10.69
C PHE A 48 2.11 29.28 9.42
N LEU A 49 0.93 29.27 8.80
CA LEU A 49 0.76 28.53 7.54
C LEU A 49 1.61 29.14 6.41
N LYS A 50 1.82 30.46 6.39
CA LYS A 50 2.76 31.10 5.45
C LYS A 50 4.18 30.53 5.55
N VAL A 51 4.66 30.25 6.76
CA VAL A 51 5.97 29.61 6.98
C VAL A 51 5.99 28.19 6.38
N TRP A 52 4.94 27.41 6.61
CA TRP A 52 4.80 26.08 6.01
C TRP A 52 4.93 26.12 4.49
N PHE A 53 4.17 27.00 3.81
CA PHE A 53 4.20 27.08 2.35
C PHE A 53 5.52 27.60 1.82
N GLY A 54 6.13 28.61 2.46
CA GLY A 54 7.46 29.09 2.09
C GLY A 54 8.50 27.95 2.14
N LYS A 55 8.39 27.06 3.12
CA LYS A 55 9.24 25.87 3.21
C LYS A 55 8.84 24.79 2.21
N ALA A 56 7.54 24.48 2.04
CA ALA A 56 7.04 23.35 1.25
C ALA A 56 7.00 23.59 -0.27
N LYS A 57 6.93 24.83 -0.75
CA LYS A 57 6.93 25.22 -2.18
C LYS A 57 8.28 25.77 -2.69
N GLY A 58 9.38 25.48 -1.99
CA GLY A 58 10.72 25.94 -2.37
C GLY A 58 11.27 25.33 -3.68
N GLN A 59 12.55 25.57 -3.99
CA GLN A 59 13.21 24.96 -5.14
C GLN A 59 13.26 23.42 -5.03
N GLY A 60 13.13 22.71 -6.16
CA GLY A 60 13.26 21.25 -6.24
C GLY A 60 12.03 20.44 -5.84
N VAL A 61 10.88 21.09 -5.63
CA VAL A 61 9.61 20.46 -5.23
C VAL A 61 9.05 19.59 -6.36
N LYS A 62 8.76 18.33 -6.05
CA LYS A 62 8.19 17.35 -7.00
C LYS A 62 6.70 17.07 -6.76
N ASN A 63 6.12 17.69 -5.74
CA ASN A 63 4.74 17.46 -5.34
C ASN A 63 3.75 18.46 -5.93
N ASN A 64 2.51 18.03 -6.03
CA ASN A 64 1.36 18.87 -6.32
C ASN A 64 0.63 19.20 -5.02
N SER A 65 0.17 20.43 -4.88
CA SER A 65 -0.58 20.89 -3.71
C SER A 65 -1.94 21.43 -4.15
N LYS A 66 -3.01 20.99 -3.48
CA LYS A 66 -4.39 21.45 -3.72
C LYS A 66 -5.04 21.88 -2.41
N PHE A 67 -5.91 22.89 -2.47
CA PHE A 67 -6.73 23.33 -1.34
C PHE A 67 -8.17 22.90 -1.57
N SER A 68 -8.88 22.57 -0.49
CA SER A 68 -10.32 22.35 -0.53
C SER A 68 -11.06 23.62 -0.97
N LYS A 69 -11.89 23.49 -2.00
CA LYS A 69 -12.74 24.57 -2.53
C LYS A 69 -14.11 24.62 -1.87
N THR A 70 -14.56 23.48 -1.34
CA THR A 70 -15.88 23.32 -0.72
C THR A 70 -15.76 22.72 0.67
N GLU A 71 -16.78 22.88 1.51
CA GLU A 71 -16.81 22.27 2.85
C GLU A 71 -16.81 20.74 2.78
N GLN A 72 -17.44 20.17 1.74
CA GLN A 72 -17.41 18.73 1.46
C GLN A 72 -15.99 18.25 1.16
N GLU A 73 -15.19 19.00 0.39
CA GLU A 73 -13.79 18.67 0.10
C GLU A 73 -12.86 18.81 1.32
N ARG A 74 -13.29 19.44 2.42
CA ARG A 74 -12.48 19.56 3.65
C ARG A 74 -12.51 18.31 4.49
N ARG A 75 -13.54 17.48 4.34
CA ARG A 75 -13.67 16.20 5.02
C ARG A 75 -13.39 15.12 3.98
N PRO A 76 -12.12 14.73 3.80
CA PRO A 76 -11.84 13.67 2.85
C PRO A 76 -12.67 12.46 3.26
N ILE A 77 -13.27 11.78 2.27
CA ILE A 77 -14.05 10.58 2.54
C ILE A 77 -13.08 9.57 3.13
N LEU A 78 -13.24 9.34 4.42
CA LEU A 78 -12.49 8.32 5.12
C LEU A 78 -13.13 6.99 4.73
N PRO A 79 -12.42 6.08 4.01
CA PRO A 79 -13.01 4.85 3.47
C PRO A 79 -13.45 3.83 4.54
N PHE A 80 -13.71 4.24 5.77
CA PHE A 80 -14.06 3.39 6.91
C PHE A 80 -14.84 4.15 7.99
N ALA A 81 -15.24 5.41 7.77
CA ALA A 81 -16.13 6.09 8.72
C ALA A 81 -17.51 5.40 8.74
N THR A 82 -18.00 4.96 7.57
CA THR A 82 -19.21 4.14 7.41
C THR A 82 -19.09 3.15 6.25
N LYS A 83 -20.03 2.20 6.13
CA LYS A 83 -20.13 1.32 4.95
C LYS A 83 -20.38 2.09 3.66
N GLU A 84 -21.09 3.21 3.75
CA GLU A 84 -21.38 4.08 2.60
C GLU A 84 -20.16 4.90 2.18
N ASP A 85 -19.20 5.14 3.08
CA ASP A 85 -17.95 5.82 2.73
C ASP A 85 -17.02 4.91 1.96
N ILE A 86 -16.99 3.61 2.25
CA ILE A 86 -16.24 2.61 1.46
C ILE A 86 -16.67 2.65 -0.01
N SER A 87 -17.97 2.72 -0.29
CA SER A 87 -18.49 2.70 -1.66
C SER A 87 -18.32 4.02 -2.41
N LYS A 88 -18.05 5.12 -1.70
CA LYS A 88 -17.82 6.46 -2.27
C LYS A 88 -16.34 6.80 -2.37
N ALA A 89 -15.47 6.06 -1.70
CA ALA A 89 -14.04 6.28 -1.73
C ALA A 89 -13.49 6.08 -3.14
N LEU A 90 -12.65 7.03 -3.58
CA LEU A 90 -11.96 6.91 -4.85
C LEU A 90 -10.73 6.01 -4.70
N GLN A 91 -10.25 5.44 -5.80
CA GLN A 91 -9.05 4.59 -5.80
C GLN A 91 -7.85 5.33 -5.19
N GLU A 92 -7.73 6.64 -5.43
CA GLU A 92 -6.64 7.47 -4.88
C GLU A 92 -6.70 7.62 -3.35
N ASP A 93 -7.88 7.49 -2.75
CA ASP A 93 -8.06 7.60 -1.30
C ASP A 93 -7.42 6.42 -0.58
N TRP A 94 -7.35 5.26 -1.21
CA TRP A 94 -6.69 4.07 -0.65
C TRP A 94 -5.16 4.19 -0.61
N PHE A 95 -4.57 5.13 -1.36
CA PHE A 95 -3.16 5.54 -1.25
C PHE A 95 -2.97 6.78 -0.34
N GLY A 96 -4.04 7.20 0.37
CA GLY A 96 -4.07 8.39 1.20
C GLY A 96 -3.32 8.23 2.52
N ILE A 97 -2.69 9.31 2.97
CA ILE A 97 -2.20 9.50 4.33
C ILE A 97 -3.03 10.62 4.93
N TYR A 98 -3.56 10.44 6.13
CA TYR A 98 -4.55 11.34 6.73
C TYR A 98 -4.03 11.90 8.05
N LEU A 99 -3.87 13.22 8.13
CA LEU A 99 -3.54 13.95 9.35
C LEU A 99 -4.67 14.93 9.65
N LEU A 100 -5.65 14.47 10.44
CA LEU A 100 -6.92 15.17 10.64
C LEU A 100 -7.10 15.60 12.09
N SER A 101 -7.80 16.71 12.30
CA SER A 101 -8.15 17.25 13.60
C SER A 101 -9.34 16.53 14.25
N ASP A 102 -10.13 15.80 13.46
CA ASP A 102 -11.25 14.99 13.94
C ASP A 102 -10.74 13.72 14.65
N LYS A 103 -10.64 13.81 15.97
CA LYS A 103 -10.14 12.75 16.84
C LYS A 103 -11.01 11.48 16.76
N GLU A 104 -12.33 11.61 16.79
CA GLU A 104 -13.23 10.45 16.83
C GLU A 104 -13.12 9.62 15.55
N SER A 105 -13.16 10.30 14.40
CA SER A 105 -12.98 9.65 13.10
C SER A 105 -11.61 8.97 12.99
N CYS A 106 -10.52 9.63 13.40
CA CYS A 106 -9.18 9.05 13.40
C CYS A 106 -9.05 7.82 14.33
N GLU A 107 -9.64 7.87 15.53
CA GLU A 107 -9.62 6.75 16.48
C GLU A 107 -10.43 5.56 15.97
N ASN A 108 -11.56 5.79 15.31
CA ASN A 108 -12.35 4.72 14.72
C ASN A 108 -11.63 4.08 13.52
N ALA A 109 -11.00 4.89 12.68
CA ALA A 109 -10.20 4.46 11.54
C ALA A 109 -9.01 3.57 11.90
N SER A 110 -8.21 4.04 12.86
CA SER A 110 -6.90 3.46 13.20
C SER A 110 -7.02 2.05 13.79
N LYS A 111 -8.18 1.68 14.35
CA LYS A 111 -8.48 0.34 14.87
C LYS A 111 -8.33 -0.75 13.81
N TYR A 112 -8.66 -0.45 12.55
CA TYR A 112 -8.73 -1.45 11.48
C TYR A 112 -7.39 -1.70 10.78
N SER A 113 -6.41 -0.79 10.93
CA SER A 113 -5.09 -0.88 10.27
C SER A 113 -5.19 -1.07 8.75
N CYS A 114 -6.12 -0.36 8.09
CA CYS A 114 -6.30 -0.38 6.64
C CYS A 114 -5.73 0.86 5.92
N ILE A 115 -5.55 1.97 6.64
CA ILE A 115 -4.91 3.20 6.12
C ILE A 115 -4.00 3.86 7.17
N LEU A 116 -3.10 4.73 6.70
CA LEU A 116 -2.28 5.61 7.54
C LEU A 116 -3.08 6.85 7.94
N ILE A 117 -3.45 6.91 9.21
CA ILE A 117 -4.22 8.01 9.78
C ILE A 117 -3.70 8.38 11.17
N GLY A 118 -3.59 9.68 11.43
CA GLY A 118 -3.22 10.22 12.73
C GLY A 118 -4.04 11.45 13.07
N THR A 119 -4.31 11.65 14.35
CA THR A 119 -4.93 12.88 14.87
C THR A 119 -3.88 13.94 15.27
N LEU A 120 -4.33 15.08 15.79
CA LEU A 120 -3.47 16.15 16.29
C LEU A 120 -2.48 15.61 17.33
N GLY A 121 -1.18 15.79 17.08
CA GLY A 121 -0.09 15.31 17.93
C GLY A 121 0.46 13.93 17.53
N GLU A 122 -0.20 13.20 16.63
CA GLU A 122 0.29 11.91 16.10
C GLU A 122 1.13 12.07 14.82
N GLU A 123 1.38 13.29 14.34
CA GLU A 123 2.06 13.52 13.06
C GLU A 123 3.46 12.90 13.05
N LYS A 124 4.16 12.95 14.19
CA LYS A 124 5.48 12.34 14.35
C LYS A 124 5.45 10.82 14.25
N LYS A 125 4.42 10.17 14.80
CA LYS A 125 4.24 8.71 14.74
C LYS A 125 4.02 8.26 13.29
N ILE A 126 3.15 8.94 12.55
CA ILE A 126 2.91 8.67 11.13
C ILE A 126 4.18 8.85 10.30
N PHE A 127 4.93 9.92 10.58
CA PHE A 127 6.21 10.15 9.93
C PHE A 127 7.26 9.08 10.23
N GLU A 128 7.36 8.63 11.48
CA GLU A 128 8.29 7.58 11.88
C GLU A 128 7.95 6.24 11.23
N GLN A 129 6.66 5.93 11.06
CA GLN A 129 6.21 4.78 10.26
C GLN A 129 6.72 4.90 8.81
N LEU A 130 6.52 6.04 8.16
CA LEU A 130 7.00 6.26 6.79
C LEU A 130 8.54 6.20 6.68
N LYS A 131 9.25 6.73 7.67
CA LYS A 131 10.72 6.70 7.77
C LYS A 131 11.30 5.31 7.96
N ALA A 132 10.65 4.47 8.77
CA ALA A 132 11.09 3.10 8.99
C ALA A 132 11.15 2.32 7.66
N LEU A 133 10.25 2.65 6.75
CA LEU A 133 10.22 2.09 5.41
C LEU A 133 11.35 2.57 4.51
N GLU A 134 11.71 3.86 4.57
CA GLU A 134 12.83 4.39 3.77
C GLU A 134 14.09 3.57 4.07
N LYS A 135 14.29 3.22 5.35
CA LYS A 135 15.37 2.34 5.79
C LYS A 135 15.23 0.90 5.31
N GLN A 136 14.01 0.35 5.24
CA GLN A 136 13.78 -0.98 4.68
C GLN A 136 13.99 -1.01 3.16
N GLU A 137 13.58 0.02 2.42
CA GLU A 137 13.88 0.17 1.00
C GLU A 137 15.40 0.31 0.76
N GLU A 138 16.10 1.10 1.58
CA GLU A 138 17.56 1.17 1.56
C GLU A 138 18.18 -0.20 1.84
N GLY A 139 17.74 -0.90 2.90
CA GLY A 139 18.16 -2.26 3.23
C GLY A 139 17.93 -3.25 2.07
N ALA A 140 16.79 -3.18 1.39
CA ALA A 140 16.50 -4.00 0.21
C ALA A 140 17.39 -3.63 -0.99
N LYS A 141 17.78 -2.35 -1.16
CA LYS A 141 18.78 -1.95 -2.17
C LYS A 141 20.15 -2.54 -1.84
N PHE A 142 20.56 -2.53 -0.57
CA PHE A 142 21.79 -3.18 -0.11
C PHE A 142 21.73 -4.71 -0.24
N ALA A 143 20.54 -5.31 -0.12
CA ALA A 143 20.30 -6.73 -0.36
C ALA A 143 20.48 -7.16 -1.83
N LYS A 144 20.64 -6.23 -2.79
CA LYS A 144 21.11 -6.62 -4.13
C LYS A 144 22.53 -7.19 -4.11
N ASP A 145 23.33 -6.80 -3.12
CA ASP A 145 24.73 -7.20 -2.97
C ASP A 145 24.92 -8.34 -1.94
N PHE A 146 23.87 -8.74 -1.23
CA PHE A 146 23.89 -9.76 -0.16
C PHE A 146 22.75 -10.77 -0.32
N ASN A 147 22.93 -12.00 0.20
CA ASN A 147 21.87 -13.00 0.16
C ASN A 147 20.75 -12.58 1.12
N MET A 148 19.50 -12.50 0.67
CA MET A 148 18.36 -12.12 1.54
C MET A 148 18.23 -13.01 2.78
N LYS A 149 18.67 -14.28 2.70
CA LYS A 149 18.70 -15.20 3.86
C LYS A 149 19.64 -14.74 4.96
N ASP A 150 20.66 -13.95 4.62
CA ASP A 150 21.62 -13.39 5.57
C ASP A 150 21.05 -12.12 6.25
N LEU A 151 20.07 -11.47 5.61
CA LEU A 151 19.47 -10.22 6.09
C LEU A 151 18.12 -10.42 6.80
N TYR A 152 17.32 -11.40 6.36
CA TYR A 152 15.98 -11.66 6.87
C TYR A 152 15.73 -13.16 6.99
N LYS A 153 15.26 -13.58 8.15
CA LYS A 153 14.95 -14.99 8.44
C LYS A 153 13.54 -15.37 8.04
N SER A 154 12.67 -14.40 7.84
CA SER A 154 11.27 -14.62 7.50
C SER A 154 10.62 -13.44 6.76
N TRP A 155 9.43 -13.66 6.21
CA TRP A 155 8.66 -12.59 5.57
C TRP A 155 8.16 -11.56 6.59
N GLU A 156 7.91 -11.95 7.84
CA GLU A 156 7.51 -11.07 8.94
C GLU A 156 8.60 -10.05 9.29
N GLU A 157 9.87 -10.45 9.26
CA GLU A 157 10.99 -9.53 9.49
C GLU A 157 11.20 -8.57 8.32
N PHE A 158 10.88 -9.03 7.11
CA PHE A 158 11.08 -8.28 5.88
C PHE A 158 9.94 -7.30 5.57
N CYS A 159 8.70 -7.75 5.68
CA CYS A 159 7.54 -7.00 5.20
C CYS A 159 7.26 -5.77 6.06
N PRO A 160 7.03 -4.61 5.45
CA PRO A 160 6.50 -3.44 6.15
C PRO A 160 5.21 -3.72 6.92
N THR A 161 5.17 -3.29 8.19
CA THR A 161 3.97 -3.37 9.05
C THR A 161 3.05 -2.15 8.91
N LEU A 162 2.90 -1.64 7.69
CA LEU A 162 1.99 -0.53 7.40
C LEU A 162 0.56 -1.02 7.28
N PRO A 163 -0.43 -0.14 7.48
CA PRO A 163 -1.81 -0.44 7.15
C PRO A 163 -2.00 -0.93 5.72
N ILE A 164 -2.88 -1.92 5.52
CA ILE A 164 -3.15 -2.54 4.20
C ILE A 164 -4.67 -2.73 4.05
N SER A 165 -5.23 -2.37 2.90
CA SER A 165 -6.59 -2.76 2.49
C SER A 165 -6.55 -3.81 1.38
N ASP A 166 -5.51 -3.78 0.55
CA ASP A 166 -5.40 -4.57 -0.66
C ASP A 166 -3.99 -5.15 -0.83
N ILE A 167 -3.96 -6.41 -1.25
CA ILE A 167 -2.75 -7.11 -1.69
C ILE A 167 -3.00 -7.55 -3.12
N VAL A 168 -2.40 -6.86 -4.09
CA VAL A 168 -2.43 -7.27 -5.49
C VAL A 168 -1.13 -7.96 -5.83
N MET A 169 -1.15 -9.28 -5.93
CA MET A 169 -0.02 -10.12 -6.32
C MET A 169 -0.12 -10.45 -7.80
N VAL A 170 0.92 -10.12 -8.56
CA VAL A 170 1.06 -10.49 -9.97
C VAL A 170 2.24 -11.42 -10.10
N ASP A 171 1.95 -12.67 -10.45
CA ASP A 171 2.96 -13.68 -10.72
C ASP A 171 2.51 -14.57 -11.88
N PRO A 172 3.13 -14.43 -13.08
CA PRO A 172 2.76 -15.23 -14.26
C PRO A 172 2.94 -16.74 -14.08
N TYR A 173 3.67 -17.16 -13.05
CA TYR A 173 4.06 -18.54 -12.82
C TYR A 173 3.55 -19.08 -11.48
N TYR A 174 2.64 -18.37 -10.82
CA TYR A 174 2.14 -18.70 -9.48
C TYR A 174 1.65 -20.15 -9.38
N PHE A 175 0.87 -20.60 -10.37
CA PHE A 175 0.36 -21.98 -10.45
C PHE A 175 1.15 -22.89 -11.40
N SER A 176 2.36 -22.51 -11.81
CA SER A 176 3.12 -23.27 -12.83
C SER A 176 3.61 -24.63 -12.33
N LYS A 177 3.83 -24.77 -11.02
CA LYS A 177 4.33 -26.00 -10.39
C LYS A 177 3.69 -26.17 -9.03
N LYS A 178 2.75 -27.12 -8.91
CA LYS A 178 1.98 -27.33 -7.68
C LYS A 178 2.86 -27.53 -6.44
N TYR A 179 3.90 -28.36 -6.55
CA TYR A 179 4.84 -28.63 -5.44
C TYR A 179 5.54 -27.37 -4.91
N ILE A 180 5.92 -26.42 -5.78
CA ILE A 180 6.63 -25.20 -5.34
C ILE A 180 5.66 -24.27 -4.62
N TYR A 181 4.47 -24.09 -5.19
CA TYR A 181 3.38 -23.32 -4.61
C TYR A 181 3.01 -23.85 -3.21
N GLU A 182 2.81 -25.16 -3.08
CA GLU A 182 2.47 -25.80 -1.79
C GLU A 182 3.61 -25.66 -0.77
N ARG A 183 4.87 -25.80 -1.19
CA ARG A 183 6.04 -25.64 -0.30
C ARG A 183 6.23 -24.19 0.17
N ASN A 184 5.87 -23.20 -0.65
CA ASN A 184 5.87 -21.80 -0.23
C ASN A 184 4.76 -21.50 0.79
N GLY A 185 3.67 -22.26 0.75
CA GLY A 185 2.59 -22.20 1.72
C GLY A 185 1.92 -20.83 1.81
N ASN A 186 2.03 -20.01 0.75
CA ASN A 186 1.52 -18.65 0.68
C ASN A 186 1.97 -17.74 1.83
N MET A 187 3.19 -17.98 2.36
CA MET A 187 3.65 -17.32 3.59
C MET A 187 3.62 -15.79 3.48
N LEU A 188 4.04 -15.23 2.35
CA LEU A 188 3.98 -13.77 2.14
C LEU A 188 2.55 -13.23 2.21
N LEU A 189 1.59 -13.88 1.54
CA LEU A 189 0.18 -13.48 1.62
C LEU A 189 -0.37 -13.65 3.03
N LYS A 190 0.03 -14.70 3.75
CA LYS A 190 -0.33 -14.94 5.16
C LYS A 190 0.17 -13.81 6.08
N VAL A 191 1.43 -13.40 5.94
CA VAL A 191 2.00 -12.27 6.70
C VAL A 191 1.25 -10.97 6.41
N LEU A 192 1.08 -10.64 5.13
CA LEU A 192 0.44 -9.37 4.74
C LEU A 192 -1.05 -9.34 5.13
N SER A 193 -1.76 -10.45 4.97
CA SER A 193 -3.19 -10.53 5.33
C SER A 193 -3.46 -10.53 6.83
N SER A 194 -2.43 -10.74 7.64
CA SER A 194 -2.51 -10.67 9.11
C SER A 194 -2.35 -9.24 9.66
N ILE A 195 -2.01 -8.27 8.80
CA ILE A 195 -1.83 -6.88 9.23
C ILE A 195 -3.18 -6.23 9.61
N PRO A 196 -4.24 -6.28 8.77
CA PRO A 196 -5.52 -5.68 9.13
C PRO A 196 -6.24 -6.53 10.17
N LYS A 197 -6.84 -5.87 11.17
CA LYS A 197 -7.54 -6.53 12.28
C LYS A 197 -9.03 -6.32 12.18
N ASP A 198 -9.78 -7.42 12.19
CA ASP A 198 -11.25 -7.43 12.19
C ASP A 198 -11.86 -6.54 11.07
N TYR A 199 -11.17 -6.43 9.93
CA TYR A 199 -11.55 -5.58 8.81
C TYR A 199 -11.37 -6.29 7.47
N PRO A 200 -12.21 -6.00 6.45
CA PRO A 200 -12.03 -6.57 5.13
C PRO A 200 -10.67 -6.29 4.52
N ILE A 201 -9.98 -7.35 4.10
CA ILE A 201 -8.78 -7.24 3.26
C ILE A 201 -9.02 -7.96 1.95
N ASN A 202 -8.70 -7.28 0.85
CA ASN A 202 -8.82 -7.82 -0.49
C ASN A 202 -7.47 -8.38 -0.96
N VAL A 203 -7.45 -9.66 -1.30
CA VAL A 203 -6.30 -10.33 -1.89
C VAL A 203 -6.63 -10.65 -3.33
N VAL A 204 -5.84 -10.14 -4.27
CA VAL A 204 -5.99 -10.37 -5.70
C VAL A 204 -4.73 -11.04 -6.21
N ILE A 205 -4.87 -12.24 -6.78
CA ILE A 205 -3.77 -12.97 -7.42
C ILE A 205 -4.01 -12.93 -8.93
N ILE A 206 -3.11 -12.30 -9.67
CA ILE A 206 -3.15 -12.21 -11.12
C ILE A 206 -2.05 -13.09 -11.68
N THR A 207 -2.43 -14.05 -12.52
CA THR A 207 -1.51 -15.04 -13.07
C THR A 207 -1.87 -15.37 -14.51
N ASP A 208 -0.95 -16.05 -15.18
CA ASP A 208 -1.05 -16.33 -16.60
C ASP A 208 -2.05 -17.44 -16.87
N ARG A 209 -2.94 -17.25 -17.84
CA ARG A 209 -3.95 -18.26 -18.22
C ARG A 209 -3.43 -19.36 -19.14
N ARG A 210 -2.24 -19.20 -19.71
CA ARG A 210 -1.67 -20.19 -20.65
C ARG A 210 -1.50 -21.52 -19.94
N GLU A 211 -2.00 -22.61 -20.55
CA GLU A 211 -1.97 -23.95 -19.95
C GLU A 211 -0.56 -24.38 -19.50
N ARG A 212 0.48 -24.01 -20.25
CA ARG A 212 1.87 -24.29 -19.85
C ARG A 212 2.33 -23.62 -18.54
N HIS A 213 1.58 -22.64 -18.03
CA HIS A 213 1.85 -21.91 -16.79
C HIS A 213 0.87 -22.27 -15.66
N ILE A 214 -0.05 -23.20 -15.90
CA ILE A 214 -0.93 -23.77 -14.87
C ILE A 214 -0.71 -25.27 -14.86
N ASP A 215 -0.21 -25.80 -13.75
CA ASP A 215 -0.06 -27.24 -13.54
C ASP A 215 -1.42 -27.93 -13.76
N SER A 216 -1.46 -28.97 -14.60
CA SER A 216 -2.70 -29.67 -14.95
C SER A 216 -3.43 -30.27 -13.74
N CYS A 217 -2.74 -30.43 -12.60
CA CYS A 217 -3.30 -30.94 -11.36
C CYS A 217 -3.97 -29.86 -10.51
N ILE A 218 -3.94 -28.59 -10.94
CA ILE A 218 -4.50 -27.46 -10.21
C ILE A 218 -5.89 -27.11 -10.76
N GLN A 219 -6.89 -27.21 -9.89
CA GLN A 219 -8.22 -26.66 -10.13
C GLN A 219 -8.31 -25.29 -9.46
N ILE A 220 -8.25 -24.22 -10.27
CA ILE A 220 -8.13 -22.84 -9.78
C ILE A 220 -9.27 -22.46 -8.82
N LYS A 221 -10.49 -22.95 -9.08
CA LYS A 221 -11.64 -22.70 -8.21
C LYS A 221 -11.45 -23.31 -6.82
N ASP A 222 -10.97 -24.53 -6.75
CA ASP A 222 -10.77 -25.26 -5.49
C ASP A 222 -9.59 -24.67 -4.71
N GLU A 223 -8.50 -24.33 -5.40
CA GLU A 223 -7.36 -23.63 -4.79
C GLU A 223 -7.74 -22.25 -4.28
N CYS A 224 -8.62 -21.52 -4.97
CA CYS A 224 -9.13 -20.23 -4.49
C CYS A 224 -9.82 -20.38 -3.13
N GLU A 225 -10.73 -21.34 -2.98
CA GLU A 225 -11.42 -21.55 -1.71
C GLU A 225 -10.46 -22.05 -0.61
N LYS A 226 -9.58 -22.99 -0.95
CA LYS A 226 -8.56 -23.52 -0.02
C LYS A 226 -7.65 -22.41 0.51
N MET A 227 -7.07 -21.61 -0.39
CA MET A 227 -6.21 -20.48 0.00
C MET A 227 -6.96 -19.47 0.86
N LYS A 228 -8.21 -19.15 0.52
CA LYS A 228 -9.02 -18.22 1.32
C LYS A 228 -9.17 -18.73 2.75
N GLN A 229 -9.48 -20.01 2.95
CA GLN A 229 -9.57 -20.61 4.29
C GLN A 229 -8.22 -20.56 5.01
N GLU A 230 -7.12 -20.93 4.35
CA GLU A 230 -5.78 -20.86 4.95
C GLU A 230 -5.40 -19.45 5.40
N LEU A 231 -5.76 -18.42 4.63
CA LEU A 231 -5.51 -17.03 5.00
C LEU A 231 -6.37 -16.61 6.19
N ILE A 232 -7.65 -17.01 6.23
CA ILE A 232 -8.57 -16.72 7.35
C ILE A 232 -8.06 -17.35 8.64
N GLU A 233 -7.66 -18.62 8.58
CA GLU A 233 -7.14 -19.36 9.73
C GLU A 233 -5.84 -18.74 10.26
N HIS A 234 -4.92 -18.39 9.37
CA HIS A 234 -3.62 -17.83 9.75
C HIS A 234 -3.75 -16.41 10.33
N SER A 235 -4.46 -15.52 9.63
CA SER A 235 -4.64 -14.11 10.04
C SER A 235 -5.58 -13.94 11.24
N LYS A 236 -6.41 -14.96 11.52
CA LYS A 236 -7.57 -14.85 12.43
C LYS A 236 -8.56 -13.76 12.03
N ASN A 237 -8.51 -13.32 10.77
CA ASN A 237 -9.41 -12.34 10.20
C ASN A 237 -10.44 -13.04 9.30
N LYS A 238 -11.70 -13.04 9.70
CA LYS A 238 -12.79 -13.68 8.93
C LYS A 238 -13.23 -12.88 7.69
N TYR A 239 -12.72 -11.66 7.51
CA TYR A 239 -13.12 -10.75 6.45
C TYR A 239 -12.12 -10.76 5.28
N ILE A 240 -11.51 -11.90 4.97
CA ILE A 240 -10.64 -11.99 3.80
C ILE A 240 -11.47 -12.22 2.55
N HIS A 241 -11.23 -11.37 1.56
CA HIS A 241 -11.70 -11.55 0.20
C HIS A 241 -10.55 -12.01 -0.66
N LEU A 242 -10.74 -13.11 -1.39
CA LEU A 242 -9.71 -13.63 -2.31
C LEU A 242 -10.28 -13.70 -3.71
N THR A 243 -9.55 -13.14 -4.66
CA THR A 243 -9.87 -13.16 -6.08
C THR A 243 -8.67 -13.65 -6.87
N ILE A 244 -8.87 -14.61 -7.77
CA ILE A 244 -7.84 -15.06 -8.72
C ILE A 244 -8.25 -14.64 -10.12
N VAL A 245 -7.36 -13.96 -10.83
CA VAL A 245 -7.54 -13.52 -12.22
C VAL A 245 -6.56 -14.26 -13.11
N LEU A 246 -7.09 -14.98 -14.11
CA LEU A 246 -6.29 -15.60 -15.16
C LEU A 246 -6.31 -14.70 -16.40
N THR A 247 -5.16 -14.16 -16.78
CA THR A 247 -5.05 -13.25 -17.94
C THR A 247 -3.85 -13.58 -18.83
N GLU A 248 -3.71 -12.89 -19.96
CA GLU A 248 -2.56 -13.02 -20.87
C GLU A 248 -1.69 -11.76 -20.81
N ASN A 249 -0.49 -11.85 -21.39
CA ASN A 249 0.42 -10.71 -21.57
C ASN A 249 0.87 -10.05 -20.25
N LEU A 250 0.97 -10.84 -19.18
CA LEU A 250 1.61 -10.38 -17.96
C LEU A 250 3.10 -10.11 -18.18
N MET A 251 3.62 -9.11 -17.48
CA MET A 251 5.06 -8.85 -17.41
C MET A 251 5.77 -10.04 -16.79
N HIS A 252 7.03 -10.26 -17.17
CA HIS A 252 7.84 -11.34 -16.60
C HIS A 252 8.20 -11.11 -15.12
N ASP A 253 8.42 -9.84 -14.74
CA ASP A 253 8.66 -9.45 -13.35
C ASP A 253 7.39 -9.68 -12.53
N ARG A 254 7.59 -10.11 -11.29
CA ARG A 254 6.52 -10.39 -10.33
C ARG A 254 6.41 -9.23 -9.37
N TRP A 255 5.18 -8.89 -9.03
CA TRP A 255 4.87 -7.71 -8.25
C TRP A 255 3.92 -8.05 -7.12
N ILE A 256 4.11 -7.41 -5.98
CA ILE A 256 3.07 -7.22 -4.97
C ILE A 256 2.86 -5.72 -4.86
N ILE A 257 1.61 -5.27 -4.97
CA ILE A 257 1.22 -3.88 -4.85
C ILE A 257 0.24 -3.77 -3.68
N THR A 258 0.54 -2.86 -2.75
CA THR A 258 -0.30 -2.53 -1.59
C THR A 258 -0.67 -1.05 -1.61
N ASN A 259 -1.33 -0.56 -0.58
CA ASN A 259 -1.65 0.86 -0.39
C ASN A 259 -0.40 1.76 -0.39
N TYR A 260 0.71 1.33 0.22
CA TYR A 260 1.83 2.24 0.53
C TYR A 260 3.18 1.82 -0.04
N TYR A 261 3.27 0.60 -0.58
CA TYR A 261 4.49 0.11 -1.19
C TYR A 261 4.22 -0.99 -2.20
N SER A 262 5.21 -1.23 -3.06
CA SER A 262 5.27 -2.41 -3.91
C SER A 262 6.54 -3.22 -3.64
N ILE A 263 6.45 -4.52 -3.84
CA ILE A 263 7.58 -5.46 -3.81
C ILE A 263 7.73 -6.02 -5.22
N ARG A 264 8.97 -6.05 -5.74
CA ARG A 264 9.31 -6.64 -7.04
C ARG A 264 10.30 -7.78 -6.89
N THR A 265 10.06 -8.86 -7.61
CA THR A 265 10.99 -10.00 -7.78
C THR A 265 11.03 -10.49 -9.23
N GLY A 266 12.21 -10.81 -9.73
CA GLY A 266 12.44 -11.40 -11.06
C GLY A 266 12.25 -12.94 -11.14
N THR A 267 12.24 -13.67 -10.03
CA THR A 267 12.30 -15.14 -9.99
C THR A 267 11.16 -15.77 -9.20
N ALA A 268 10.91 -15.39 -7.94
CA ALA A 268 9.81 -15.96 -7.13
C ALA A 268 9.62 -15.23 -5.79
N PHE A 269 8.38 -15.21 -5.30
CA PHE A 269 8.06 -14.81 -3.91
C PHE A 269 8.24 -15.97 -2.92
N CYS A 270 9.42 -16.61 -2.94
CA CYS A 270 9.72 -17.80 -2.15
C CYS A 270 10.93 -17.55 -1.25
N ILE A 271 10.79 -17.80 0.06
CA ILE A 271 11.93 -17.94 0.99
C ILE A 271 12.08 -19.44 1.38
N PRO A 272 12.64 -20.30 0.51
CA PRO A 272 13.34 -21.50 1.03
C PRO A 272 14.76 -21.73 0.50
N GLN A 273 15.47 -22.62 1.20
CA GLN A 273 16.93 -22.79 1.24
C GLN A 273 17.64 -23.12 -0.08
N ASP A 274 16.94 -23.59 -1.13
CA ASP A 274 17.58 -24.27 -2.27
C ASP A 274 17.25 -23.72 -3.67
N ILE A 275 16.51 -22.60 -3.78
CA ILE A 275 16.18 -21.99 -5.07
C ILE A 275 17.17 -20.87 -5.38
N LYS A 276 17.69 -20.85 -6.61
CA LYS A 276 18.64 -19.83 -7.11
C LYS A 276 18.13 -18.44 -6.75
N PHE A 277 18.96 -17.71 -6.02
CA PHE A 277 18.59 -16.40 -5.50
C PHE A 277 18.41 -15.40 -6.63
N ASP A 278 17.49 -14.48 -6.44
CA ASP A 278 17.05 -13.54 -7.45
C ASP A 278 17.89 -12.28 -7.39
N HIS A 279 18.47 -11.86 -8.52
CA HIS A 279 19.29 -10.65 -8.57
C HIS A 279 18.48 -9.35 -8.42
N ILE A 280 17.15 -9.44 -8.52
CA ILE A 280 16.23 -8.30 -8.45
C ILE A 280 15.21 -8.59 -7.37
N PHE A 281 15.44 -8.02 -6.18
CA PHE A 281 14.45 -7.94 -5.12
C PHE A 281 14.40 -6.50 -4.62
N GLU A 282 13.23 -5.85 -4.71
CA GLU A 282 13.10 -4.42 -4.41
C GLU A 282 11.80 -4.15 -3.65
N ILE A 283 11.87 -3.33 -2.59
CA ILE A 283 10.71 -2.62 -2.04
C ILE A 283 10.75 -1.19 -2.57
N LYS A 284 9.60 -0.67 -3.01
CA LYS A 284 9.43 0.72 -3.42
C LYS A 284 8.26 1.35 -2.71
N LEU A 285 8.50 2.47 -2.04
CA LEU A 285 7.47 3.19 -1.31
C LEU A 285 6.67 4.12 -2.22
N HIS A 286 5.36 4.17 -2.01
CA HIS A 286 4.46 5.06 -2.75
C HIS A 286 4.58 6.53 -2.30
N THR A 287 5.37 6.82 -1.26
CA THR A 287 5.83 8.19 -0.97
C THR A 287 6.80 8.71 -2.03
N HIS A 288 7.46 7.82 -2.78
CA HIS A 288 8.22 8.19 -3.97
C HIS A 288 7.29 8.23 -5.19
N LYS A 289 7.13 9.42 -5.76
CA LYS A 289 6.20 9.67 -6.87
C LYS A 289 6.34 8.67 -8.04
N GLY A 290 7.58 8.41 -8.49
CA GLY A 290 7.81 7.47 -9.59
C GLY A 290 7.43 6.02 -9.26
N ALA A 291 7.50 5.60 -7.99
CA ALA A 291 7.05 4.28 -7.57
C ALA A 291 5.53 4.18 -7.53
N LEU A 292 4.85 5.21 -7.01
CA LEU A 292 3.39 5.30 -7.03
C LEU A 292 2.85 5.30 -8.47
N ASP A 293 3.44 6.13 -9.34
CA ASP A 293 3.04 6.23 -10.75
C ASP A 293 3.21 4.88 -11.47
N LEU A 294 4.30 4.16 -11.19
CA LEU A 294 4.51 2.81 -11.72
C LEU A 294 3.45 1.83 -11.22
N SER A 295 3.18 1.80 -9.90
CA SER A 295 2.15 0.94 -9.33
C SER A 295 0.77 1.23 -9.92
N LYS A 296 0.39 2.50 -10.10
CA LYS A 296 -0.86 2.88 -10.76
C LYS A 296 -0.93 2.42 -12.21
N CYS A 297 0.13 2.65 -12.99
CA CYS A 297 0.23 2.20 -14.38
C CYS A 297 0.10 0.68 -14.50
N LEU A 298 0.73 -0.07 -13.59
CA LEU A 298 0.59 -1.53 -13.52
C LEU A 298 -0.85 -1.94 -13.21
N LEU A 299 -1.47 -1.35 -12.18
CA LEU A 299 -2.87 -1.63 -11.82
C LEU A 299 -3.84 -1.35 -12.97
N GLU A 300 -3.72 -0.19 -13.64
CA GLU A 300 -4.53 0.15 -14.83
C GLU A 300 -4.31 -0.85 -15.98
N GLY A 301 -3.07 -1.29 -16.17
CA GLY A 301 -2.73 -2.33 -17.15
C GLY A 301 -3.40 -3.66 -16.81
N TYR A 302 -3.40 -4.05 -15.54
CA TYR A 302 -4.03 -5.28 -15.08
C TYR A 302 -5.55 -5.21 -15.14
N GLU A 303 -6.18 -4.08 -14.78
CA GLU A 303 -7.63 -3.86 -14.92
C GLU A 303 -8.12 -4.12 -16.35
N LYS A 304 -7.39 -3.64 -17.35
CA LYS A 304 -7.69 -3.95 -18.77
C LYS A 304 -7.61 -5.45 -19.06
N GLY A 305 -6.73 -6.16 -18.36
CA GLY A 305 -6.56 -7.61 -18.42
C GLY A 305 -7.55 -8.42 -17.58
N VAL A 306 -8.35 -7.80 -16.69
CA VAL A 306 -9.36 -8.45 -15.83
C VAL A 306 -10.55 -8.99 -16.65
N MET A 307 -10.62 -8.69 -17.96
CA MET A 307 -11.50 -9.39 -18.93
C MET A 307 -11.22 -10.91 -19.04
N GLY A 308 -10.24 -11.43 -18.31
CA GLY A 308 -9.91 -12.84 -18.21
C GLY A 308 -10.87 -13.68 -17.35
N LYS A 309 -10.49 -14.93 -17.04
CA LYS A 309 -11.28 -15.78 -16.15
C LYS A 309 -11.03 -15.38 -14.70
N VAL A 310 -12.09 -14.98 -13.99
CA VAL A 310 -12.01 -14.51 -12.60
C VAL A 310 -12.72 -15.50 -11.67
N TYR A 311 -12.06 -15.86 -10.58
CA TYR A 311 -12.54 -16.77 -9.53
C TYR A 311 -12.53 -16.05 -8.17
N GLY A 312 -13.39 -16.48 -7.25
CA GLY A 312 -13.46 -15.94 -5.88
C GLY A 312 -14.40 -14.74 -5.75
N ASP A 313 -14.09 -13.84 -4.80
CA ASP A 313 -15.00 -12.80 -4.32
C ASP A 313 -15.18 -11.61 -5.28
N LYS A 314 -14.23 -11.39 -6.20
CA LYS A 314 -14.20 -10.25 -7.14
C LYS A 314 -14.24 -8.89 -6.44
N LYS A 315 -13.40 -8.74 -5.41
CA LYS A 315 -13.30 -7.52 -4.61
C LYS A 315 -11.88 -6.99 -4.57
N SER A 316 -11.76 -5.69 -4.77
CA SER A 316 -10.55 -4.90 -4.55
C SER A 316 -10.93 -3.43 -4.51
N ASN A 317 -10.18 -2.65 -3.75
CA ASN A 317 -10.22 -1.19 -3.80
C ASN A 317 -9.21 -0.60 -4.80
N LEU A 318 -8.28 -1.42 -5.29
CA LEU A 318 -7.22 -1.04 -6.23
C LEU A 318 -7.46 -1.54 -7.66
N ILE A 319 -8.36 -2.49 -7.85
CA ILE A 319 -8.70 -3.08 -9.16
C ILE A 319 -10.22 -3.16 -9.31
N CYS A 320 -10.74 -2.63 -10.41
CA CYS A 320 -12.12 -2.83 -10.83
C CYS A 320 -12.31 -4.15 -11.59
N PHE A 321 -13.26 -4.96 -11.14
CA PHE A 321 -13.71 -6.18 -11.84
C PHE A 321 -14.99 -5.87 -12.62
N SER A 322 -14.96 -6.04 -13.94
CA SER A 322 -16.09 -5.84 -14.86
C SER A 322 -17.09 -6.99 -14.87
#